data_AF-A0A3L9Y624-F1
#
_entry.id   AF-A0A3L9Y624-F1
#
_cell.length_a   1.000
_cell.length_b   1.000
_cell.length_c   1.000
_cell.angle_alpha   90.00
_cell.angle_beta   90.00
_cell.angle_gamma   90.00
#
_symmetry.space_group_name_H-M   'P 1'
#
loop_
_entity.id
_entity.type
_entity.pdbx_description
1 polymer ?
#
loop_
_entity_poly.entity_id
_entity_poly.type
_entity_poly.pdbx_seq_one_letter_code
_entity_poly.pdbx_strand_id
1 'polypeptide(L)'
;MESLALHMFYSDVVDSFVSLVQPIHLSDHSWNRTFIKEMISSGSFIFINRAQYFKRTHEEEEFAEVSVRTFKRKIKIQYQLDTRHMFGTTSITCSFSGHKSCASLLQVKSIEDIEQERVLHCTPIALGVGFHLKMQYLINEH
;
A
#
# COMPACT_ATOMS: atom_id res chain seq x y z
N MET A 1 -14.48 23.19 -4.69
CA MET A 1 -15.57 22.22 -4.98
C MET A 1 -15.09 21.07 -5.87
N GLU A 2 -14.34 21.33 -6.94
CA GLU A 2 -13.82 20.27 -7.83
C GLU A 2 -12.92 19.23 -7.16
N SER A 3 -12.01 19.65 -6.27
CA SER A 3 -11.13 18.74 -5.52
C SER A 3 -11.88 17.74 -4.64
N LEU A 4 -13.02 18.15 -4.05
CA LEU A 4 -13.84 17.27 -3.22
C LEU A 4 -14.61 16.25 -4.08
N ALA A 5 -15.20 16.68 -5.18
CA ALA A 5 -15.91 15.78 -6.10
C ALA A 5 -14.97 14.72 -6.69
N LEU A 6 -13.75 15.12 -7.06
CA LEU A 6 -12.73 14.21 -7.56
C LEU A 6 -12.24 13.23 -6.48
N HIS A 7 -12.11 13.69 -5.23
CA HIS A 7 -11.78 12.82 -4.10
C HIS A 7 -12.87 11.79 -3.82
N MET A 8 -14.15 12.19 -3.84
CA MET A 8 -15.27 11.26 -3.70
C MET A 8 -15.26 10.22 -4.82
N PHE A 9 -15.11 10.65 -6.07
CA PHE A 9 -15.04 9.75 -7.22
C PHE A 9 -13.90 8.72 -7.10
N TYR A 10 -12.68 9.15 -6.79
CA TYR A 10 -11.56 8.22 -6.61
C TYR A 10 -11.79 7.26 -5.44
N SER A 11 -12.39 7.73 -4.36
CA SER A 11 -12.72 6.88 -3.20
C SER A 11 -13.74 5.81 -3.59
N ASP A 12 -14.79 6.17 -4.31
CA ASP A 12 -15.82 5.23 -4.79
C ASP A 12 -15.24 4.18 -5.76
N VAL A 13 -14.31 4.58 -6.64
CA VAL A 13 -13.60 3.67 -7.56
C VAL A 13 -12.76 2.67 -6.77
N VAL A 14 -12.01 3.14 -5.77
CA VAL A 14 -11.18 2.27 -4.91
C VAL A 14 -12.05 1.30 -4.11
N ASP A 15 -13.15 1.78 -3.51
CA ASP A 15 -14.07 0.93 -2.74
C ASP A 15 -14.73 -0.15 -3.62
N SER A 16 -15.14 0.22 -4.84
CA SER A 16 -15.70 -0.72 -5.81
C SER A 16 -14.66 -1.77 -6.23
N PHE A 17 -13.41 -1.33 -6.45
CA PHE A 17 -12.32 -2.21 -6.79
C PHE A 17 -11.99 -3.20 -5.66
N VAL A 18 -11.88 -2.71 -4.42
CA VAL A 18 -11.62 -3.54 -3.23
C VAL A 18 -12.71 -4.59 -3.05
N SER A 19 -13.97 -4.22 -3.25
CA SER A 19 -15.11 -5.15 -3.16
C SER A 19 -15.04 -6.27 -4.20
N LEU A 20 -14.51 -5.97 -5.40
CA LEU A 20 -14.34 -6.94 -6.48
C LEU A 20 -13.14 -7.89 -6.24
N VAL A 21 -11.99 -7.34 -5.84
CA VAL A 21 -10.73 -8.10 -5.77
C VAL A 21 -10.50 -8.78 -4.42
N GLN A 22 -11.22 -8.36 -3.37
CA GLN A 22 -11.13 -8.88 -2.00
C GLN A 22 -9.67 -9.03 -1.53
N PRO A 23 -8.94 -7.91 -1.35
CA PRO A 23 -7.51 -7.94 -1.09
C PRO A 23 -7.18 -8.69 0.20
N ILE A 24 -6.12 -9.48 0.17
CA ILE A 24 -5.65 -10.25 1.33
C ILE A 24 -5.12 -9.28 2.38
N HIS A 25 -5.73 -9.28 3.56
CA HIS A 25 -5.29 -8.43 4.66
C HIS A 25 -4.07 -9.01 5.37
N LEU A 26 -2.95 -8.28 5.28
CA LEU A 26 -1.73 -8.59 6.00
C LEU A 26 -1.70 -7.87 7.35
N SER A 27 -2.42 -8.46 8.29
CA SER A 27 -2.41 -8.10 9.70
C SER A 27 -1.17 -8.63 10.41
N ASP A 28 -1.05 -8.30 11.70
CA ASP A 28 0.10 -8.73 12.49
C ASP A 28 0.25 -10.26 12.61
N HIS A 29 -0.85 -11.01 12.51
CA HIS A 29 -0.88 -12.46 12.61
C HIS A 29 -0.63 -13.15 11.25
N SER A 30 -1.15 -12.60 10.15
CA SER A 30 -0.96 -13.14 8.80
C SER A 30 0.40 -12.78 8.18
N TRP A 31 1.16 -11.86 8.78
CA TRP A 31 2.52 -11.52 8.33
C TRP A 31 3.58 -12.54 8.78
N ASN A 32 3.52 -13.76 8.24
CA ASN A 32 4.47 -14.83 8.52
C ASN A 32 4.77 -15.68 7.27
N ARG A 33 5.92 -16.37 7.24
CA ARG A 33 6.39 -17.04 6.00
C ARG A 33 5.41 -18.09 5.49
N THR A 34 4.75 -18.83 6.38
CA THR A 34 3.78 -19.86 6.03
C THR A 34 2.59 -19.24 5.31
N PHE A 35 1.93 -18.27 5.95
CA PHE A 35 0.77 -17.59 5.37
C PHE A 35 1.10 -16.92 4.02
N ILE A 36 2.21 -16.19 3.94
CA ILE A 36 2.63 -15.53 2.69
C ILE A 36 2.85 -16.56 1.58
N LYS A 37 3.45 -17.73 1.88
CA LYS A 37 3.71 -18.78 0.89
C LYS A 37 2.41 -19.42 0.38
N GLU A 38 1.42 -19.57 1.25
CA GLU A 38 0.16 -20.25 0.95
C GLU A 38 -0.85 -19.34 0.27
N MET A 39 -0.93 -18.08 0.70
CA MET A 39 -2.01 -17.17 0.32
C MET A 39 -1.61 -16.17 -0.75
N ILE A 40 -0.32 -15.88 -0.92
CA ILE A 40 0.13 -14.79 -1.80
C ILE A 40 0.95 -15.33 -2.97
N SER A 41 0.51 -14.97 -4.17
CA SER A 41 1.24 -15.16 -5.41
C SER A 41 1.44 -13.83 -6.14
N SER A 42 2.22 -13.85 -7.23
CA SER A 42 2.15 -12.75 -8.21
C SER A 42 0.69 -12.59 -8.69
N GLY A 43 0.27 -11.34 -8.88
CA GLY A 43 -1.10 -10.96 -9.22
C GLY A 43 -2.02 -10.74 -8.02
N SER A 44 -1.69 -11.23 -6.82
CA SER A 44 -2.52 -11.04 -5.63
C SER A 44 -2.64 -9.56 -5.26
N PHE A 45 -3.82 -9.16 -4.82
CA PHE A 45 -4.04 -7.87 -4.17
C PHE A 45 -3.92 -8.04 -2.66
N ILE A 46 -3.16 -7.15 -2.02
CA ILE A 46 -2.93 -7.17 -0.59
C ILE A 46 -3.26 -5.81 0.01
N PHE A 47 -3.75 -5.84 1.24
CA PHE A 47 -3.97 -4.65 2.04
C PHE A 47 -3.06 -4.68 3.26
N ILE A 48 -2.37 -3.58 3.52
CA ILE A 48 -1.55 -3.39 4.72
C ILE A 48 -1.96 -2.08 5.39
N ASN A 49 -2.01 -2.06 6.72
CA ASN A 49 -2.19 -0.84 7.50
C ASN A 49 -1.19 -0.81 8.64
N ARG A 50 -0.02 -0.20 8.42
CA ARG A 50 1.09 -0.21 9.38
C ARG A 50 2.12 0.87 9.09
N ALA A 51 3.15 0.94 9.93
CA ALA A 51 4.32 1.77 9.70
C ALA A 51 5.09 1.33 8.45
N GLN A 52 5.39 2.29 7.59
CA GLN A 52 6.14 2.15 6.34
C GLN A 52 7.21 3.23 6.29
N TYR A 53 8.34 2.88 5.70
CA TYR A 53 9.47 3.79 5.52
C TYR A 53 9.47 4.34 4.11
N PHE A 54 9.42 5.67 4.01
CA PHE A 54 9.42 6.43 2.77
C PHE A 54 10.78 7.09 2.59
N LYS A 55 11.44 6.75 1.49
CA LYS A 55 12.73 7.33 1.09
C LYS A 55 12.59 7.95 -0.27
N ARG A 56 12.77 9.27 -0.36
CA ARG A 56 12.90 9.96 -1.64
C ARG A 56 14.17 9.49 -2.34
N THR A 57 14.02 9.03 -3.57
CA THR A 57 15.14 8.60 -4.42
C THR A 57 15.48 9.66 -5.44
N HIS A 58 14.49 10.46 -5.84
CA HIS A 58 14.61 11.61 -6.73
C HIS A 58 13.62 12.69 -6.28
N GLU A 59 13.99 13.95 -6.36
CA GLU A 59 13.13 15.08 -6.00
C GLU A 59 13.40 16.26 -6.94
N GLU A 60 12.34 16.77 -7.54
CA GLU A 60 12.29 18.00 -8.32
C GLU A 60 11.22 18.93 -7.72
N GLU A 61 11.09 20.16 -8.23
CA GLU A 61 10.21 21.20 -7.64
C GLU A 61 8.74 20.74 -7.50
N GLU A 62 8.25 19.91 -8.42
CA GLU A 62 6.83 19.53 -8.49
C GLU A 62 6.55 18.07 -8.12
N PHE A 63 7.58 17.22 -8.01
CA PHE A 63 7.38 15.80 -7.74
C PHE A 63 8.59 15.13 -7.10
N ALA A 64 8.35 13.99 -6.47
CA ALA A 64 9.37 13.11 -5.94
C ALA A 64 9.09 11.66 -6.34
N GLU A 65 10.16 10.95 -6.67
CA GLU A 65 10.13 9.49 -6.67
C GLU A 65 10.44 9.00 -5.27
N VAL A 66 9.60 8.12 -4.74
CA VAL A 66 9.70 7.63 -3.37
C VAL A 66 9.72 6.12 -3.34
N SER A 67 10.82 5.58 -2.85
CA SER A 67 10.91 4.17 -2.49
C SER A 67 10.26 3.93 -1.14
N VAL A 68 9.30 3.01 -1.12
CA VAL A 68 8.58 2.63 0.08
C VAL A 68 8.91 1.20 0.45
N ARG A 69 9.15 0.98 1.74
CA ARG A 69 9.38 -0.36 2.29
C ARG A 69 8.72 -0.54 3.65
N THR A 70 8.27 -1.75 3.91
CA THR A 70 7.89 -2.20 5.26
C THR A 70 8.37 -3.63 5.46
N PHE A 71 8.63 -4.00 6.70
CA PHE A 71 9.29 -5.25 7.04
C PHE A 71 8.73 -5.84 8.33
N LYS A 72 8.60 -7.17 8.37
CA LYS A 72 8.35 -7.93 9.60
C LYS A 72 8.75 -9.39 9.40
N ARG A 73 9.41 -9.98 10.40
CA ARG A 73 9.73 -11.43 10.45
C ARG A 73 10.36 -11.97 9.16
N LYS A 74 11.38 -11.28 8.63
CA LYS A 74 12.07 -11.62 7.37
C LYS A 74 11.19 -11.53 6.10
N ILE A 75 10.05 -10.87 6.18
CA ILE A 75 9.19 -10.58 5.02
C ILE A 75 9.20 -9.08 4.80
N LYS A 76 9.67 -8.68 3.62
CA LYS A 76 9.77 -7.30 3.17
C LYS A 76 8.73 -7.06 2.08
N ILE A 77 8.03 -5.93 2.16
CA ILE A 77 7.21 -5.42 1.07
C ILE A 77 7.88 -4.14 0.58
N GLN A 78 8.03 -4.01 -0.73
CA GLN A 78 8.62 -2.82 -1.34
C GLN A 78 7.90 -2.42 -2.61
N TYR A 79 7.81 -1.11 -2.82
CA TYR A 79 7.20 -0.51 -3.99
C TYR A 79 7.72 0.92 -4.20
N GLN A 80 7.41 1.49 -5.36
CA GLN A 80 7.79 2.85 -5.72
C GLN A 80 6.53 3.72 -5.85
N LEU A 81 6.68 5.00 -5.52
CA LEU A 81 5.69 6.04 -5.76
C LEU A 81 6.28 7.12 -6.62
N ASP A 82 5.47 7.61 -7.55
CA ASP A 82 5.72 8.84 -8.26
C ASP A 82 4.63 9.84 -7.85
N THR A 83 5.00 10.86 -7.09
CA THR A 83 4.02 11.82 -6.57
C THR A 83 3.40 12.68 -7.67
N ARG A 84 3.99 12.74 -8.87
CA ARG A 84 3.42 13.48 -10.02
C ARG A 84 2.04 12.96 -10.40
N HIS A 85 1.82 11.66 -10.24
CA HIS A 85 0.59 10.98 -10.63
C HIS A 85 -0.30 10.63 -9.43
N MET A 86 0.03 11.11 -8.24
CA MET A 86 -0.77 10.87 -7.04
C MET A 86 -1.81 11.96 -6.85
N PHE A 87 -3.07 11.55 -6.79
CA PHE A 87 -4.16 12.42 -6.37
C PHE A 87 -4.34 12.32 -4.84
N GLY A 88 -4.17 13.42 -4.10
CA GLY A 88 -4.35 13.42 -2.65
C GLY A 88 -4.36 14.80 -2.00
N THR A 89 -5.18 14.96 -0.96
CA THR A 89 -5.27 16.15 -0.10
C THR A 89 -4.19 16.19 0.99
N THR A 90 -3.45 15.09 1.18
CA THR A 90 -2.29 15.04 2.08
C THR A 90 -1.10 15.68 1.38
N SER A 91 -0.78 16.90 1.78
CA SER A 91 0.32 17.76 1.34
C SER A 91 1.49 16.99 0.73
N ILE A 92 1.55 17.01 -0.60
CA ILE A 92 2.48 16.31 -1.51
C ILE A 92 3.96 16.43 -1.08
N THR A 93 4.32 17.41 -0.26
CA THR A 93 5.70 17.69 0.16
C THR A 93 6.08 17.24 1.59
N CYS A 94 5.13 16.84 2.46
CA CYS A 94 5.43 16.63 3.89
C CYS A 94 5.21 15.19 4.42
N SER A 95 4.43 14.37 3.72
CA SER A 95 3.98 13.07 4.27
C SER A 95 4.79 11.85 3.82
N PHE A 96 5.50 11.92 2.69
CA PHE A 96 6.28 10.79 2.14
C PHE A 96 7.76 10.85 2.50
N SER A 97 8.05 11.04 3.78
CA SER A 97 9.41 11.00 4.31
C SER A 97 9.46 10.29 5.66
N GLY A 98 10.51 9.49 5.85
CA GLY A 98 10.76 8.79 7.11
C GLY A 98 9.75 7.67 7.38
N HIS A 99 9.55 7.35 8.66
CA HIS A 99 8.59 6.33 9.09
C HIS A 99 7.22 6.95 9.32
N LYS A 100 6.20 6.46 8.61
CA LYS A 100 4.81 6.89 8.77
C LYS A 100 3.88 5.68 8.73
N SER A 101 2.86 5.70 9.58
CA SER A 101 1.77 4.73 9.49
C SER A 101 0.82 5.14 8.39
N CYS A 102 0.58 4.25 7.45
CA CYS A 102 -0.46 4.41 6.46
C CYS A 102 -1.02 3.05 6.05
N ALA A 103 -2.23 3.11 5.51
CA ALA A 103 -2.81 2.03 4.78
C ALA A 103 -2.37 2.07 3.32
N SER A 104 -2.13 0.88 2.75
CA SER A 104 -1.78 0.69 1.35
C SER A 104 -2.57 -0.48 0.77
N LEU A 105 -3.22 -0.23 -0.35
CA LEU A 105 -3.71 -1.27 -1.24
C LEU A 105 -2.67 -1.49 -2.33
N LEU A 106 -2.16 -2.72 -2.42
CA LEU A 106 -1.05 -3.05 -3.30
C LEU A 106 -1.38 -4.26 -4.17
N GLN A 107 -0.85 -4.29 -5.39
CA GLN A 107 -0.79 -5.48 -6.22
C GLN A 107 0.61 -6.10 -6.15
N VAL A 108 0.72 -7.39 -5.87
CA VAL A 108 1.99 -8.11 -5.88
C VAL A 108 2.41 -8.38 -7.32
N LYS A 109 3.54 -7.81 -7.74
CA LYS A 109 4.13 -8.02 -9.08
C LYS A 109 5.01 -9.27 -9.10
N SER A 110 5.90 -9.40 -8.13
CA SER A 110 6.81 -10.53 -8.03
C SER A 110 7.16 -10.82 -6.57
N ILE A 111 7.61 -12.05 -6.34
CA ILE A 111 8.07 -12.52 -5.05
C ILE A 111 9.48 -13.08 -5.27
N GLU A 112 10.42 -12.59 -4.49
CA GLU A 112 11.81 -13.01 -4.52
C GLU A 112 12.25 -13.48 -3.13
N ASP A 113 13.00 -14.56 -3.06
CA ASP A 113 13.68 -14.97 -1.84
C ASP A 113 15.15 -14.52 -1.96
N ILE A 114 15.56 -13.57 -1.11
CA ILE A 114 16.92 -13.01 -1.07
C ILE A 114 17.53 -13.39 0.28
N GLU A 115 18.59 -14.20 0.25
CA GLU A 115 19.21 -14.78 1.45
C GLU A 115 18.17 -15.50 2.35
N GLN A 116 17.83 -14.88 3.49
CA GLN A 116 16.83 -15.39 4.43
C GLN A 116 15.53 -14.57 4.44
N GLU A 117 15.44 -13.55 3.57
CA GLU A 117 14.29 -12.67 3.44
C GLU A 117 13.41 -13.05 2.25
N ARG A 118 12.11 -12.91 2.41
CA ARG A 118 11.15 -12.97 1.32
C ARG A 118 10.68 -11.55 0.99
N VAL A 119 10.90 -11.13 -0.24
CA VAL A 119 10.64 -9.77 -0.71
C VAL A 119 9.48 -9.79 -1.69
N LEU A 120 8.43 -9.05 -1.36
CA LEU A 120 7.26 -8.85 -2.20
C LEU A 120 7.42 -7.50 -2.90
N HIS A 121 7.61 -7.54 -4.21
CA HIS A 121 7.64 -6.34 -5.04
C HIS A 121 6.23 -6.01 -5.47
N CYS A 122 5.79 -4.80 -5.15
CA CYS A 122 4.39 -4.42 -5.30
C CYS A 122 4.21 -3.17 -6.15
N THR A 123 2.98 -2.97 -6.62
CA THR A 123 2.51 -1.71 -7.22
C THR A 123 1.43 -1.12 -6.34
N PRO A 124 1.54 0.15 -5.94
CA PRO A 124 0.52 0.80 -5.15
C PRO A 124 -0.68 1.12 -6.02
N ILE A 125 -1.86 0.70 -5.58
CA ILE A 125 -3.16 1.05 -6.18
C ILE A 125 -3.74 2.26 -5.45
N ALA A 126 -3.66 2.25 -4.12
CA ALA A 126 -4.11 3.36 -3.29
C ALA A 126 -3.30 3.43 -1.99
N LEU A 127 -3.19 4.65 -1.44
CA LEU A 127 -2.48 4.94 -0.20
C LEU A 127 -3.22 6.02 0.59
N GLY A 128 -3.23 5.90 1.92
CA GLY A 128 -3.85 6.93 2.74
C GLY A 128 -3.79 6.65 4.23
N VAL A 129 -4.11 7.67 5.02
CA VAL A 129 -4.21 7.59 6.49
C VAL A 129 -5.63 7.23 6.97
N GLY A 130 -6.59 7.06 6.05
CA GLY A 130 -7.99 6.88 6.39
C GLY A 130 -8.82 6.29 5.25
N PHE A 131 -8.42 5.13 4.72
CA PHE A 131 -9.37 4.31 3.95
C PHE A 131 -10.64 4.16 4.80
N HIS A 132 -11.79 4.53 4.24
CA HIS A 132 -13.04 4.62 4.98
C HIS A 132 -13.34 3.31 5.73
N LEU A 133 -13.95 3.45 6.91
CA LEU A 133 -14.32 2.38 7.85
C LEU A 133 -14.92 1.13 7.18
N LYS A 134 -15.57 1.22 6.01
CA LYS A 134 -16.07 0.07 5.24
C LYS A 134 -14.99 -0.96 4.90
N MET A 135 -13.77 -0.55 4.58
CA MET A 135 -12.65 -1.49 4.38
C MET A 135 -12.29 -2.22 5.68
N GLN A 136 -12.39 -1.56 6.83
CA GLN A 136 -12.15 -2.19 8.13
C GLN A 136 -13.27 -3.17 8.50
N TYR A 137 -14.52 -2.93 8.08
CA TYR A 137 -15.64 -3.86 8.30
C TYR A 137 -15.53 -5.12 7.44
N LEU A 138 -15.15 -5.01 6.17
CA LEU A 138 -14.87 -6.17 5.31
C LEU A 138 -13.70 -7.04 5.83
N ILE A 139 -12.83 -6.45 6.64
CA ILE A 139 -11.68 -7.11 7.28
C ILE A 139 -12.06 -7.85 8.58
N ASN A 140 -13.16 -7.46 9.24
CA ASN A 140 -13.54 -8.02 10.55
C ASN A 140 -14.60 -9.14 10.47
N GLU A 141 -15.04 -9.53 9.26
CA GLU A 141 -16.03 -10.61 9.06
C GLU A 141 -15.40 -12.00 8.76
N HIS A 142 -14.08 -12.17 8.91
CA HIS A 142 -13.37 -13.44 8.69
C HIS A 142 -12.36 -13.79 9.79
#